data_AF-A0A2G8JAU4-F1
#
_entry.id   AF-A0A2G8JAU4-F1
#
_cell.length_a   1.000
_cell.length_b   1.000
_cell.length_c   1.000
_cell.angle_alpha   90.00
_cell.angle_beta   90.00
_cell.angle_gamma   90.00
#
_symmetry.space_group_name_H-M   'P 1'
#
loop_
_entity.id
_entity.type
_entity.pdbx_description
1 polymer ?
#
loop_
_entity_poly.entity_id
_entity_poly.type
_entity_poly.pdbx_seq_one_letter_code
_entity_poly.pdbx_strand_id
1 'polypeptide(L)'
;MQKYIPVDIFGKCGTIPCDWEGGCTEQLKQYKFYFALENSQCDGYISEKFWNALSRYDAVPIVWGARPKDYKLIAPNQSYIHVSNYKSIKSLGRFIMNLGSKESDYNSYHSWRKTGSIQLLPDWSTLPADDHVCATAKRYHEDMENLAAKKKTKFRNVNGEDWLESCKVGRDQVERRLPIPETQAGYVK
;
A
#
# COMPACT_ATOMS: atom_id res chain seq x y z
N MET A 1 -16.09 1.95 -7.30
CA MET A 1 -15.64 0.63 -7.78
C MET A 1 -16.78 -0.38 -7.83
N GLN A 2 -17.56 -0.55 -6.76
CA GLN A 2 -18.69 -1.50 -6.63
C GLN A 2 -19.71 -1.52 -7.78
N LYS A 3 -19.87 -0.41 -8.52
CA LYS A 3 -20.69 -0.37 -9.75
C LYS A 3 -20.18 -1.28 -10.87
N TYR A 4 -18.90 -1.65 -10.86
CA TYR A 4 -18.23 -2.35 -11.97
C TYR A 4 -17.77 -3.76 -11.63
N ILE A 5 -17.47 -4.05 -10.37
CA ILE A 5 -17.02 -5.36 -9.89
C ILE A 5 -17.59 -5.61 -8.48
N PRO A 6 -17.79 -6.87 -8.06
CA PRO A 6 -18.12 -7.19 -6.67
C PRO A 6 -17.00 -6.73 -5.75
N VAL A 7 -17.33 -5.93 -4.72
CA VAL A 7 -16.36 -5.52 -3.68
C VAL A 7 -17.03 -5.64 -2.33
N ASP A 8 -16.44 -6.49 -1.49
CA ASP A 8 -16.79 -6.61 -0.08
C ASP A 8 -15.97 -5.57 0.71
N ILE A 9 -16.61 -4.87 1.65
CA ILE A 9 -15.95 -3.80 2.43
C ILE A 9 -16.01 -4.18 3.91
N PHE A 10 -14.84 -4.25 4.53
CA PHE A 10 -14.69 -4.63 5.94
C PHE A 10 -14.43 -3.41 6.83
N GLY A 11 -14.73 -3.57 8.12
CA GLY A 11 -14.47 -2.56 9.15
C GLY A 11 -15.52 -1.46 9.19
N LYS A 12 -15.18 -0.32 9.83
CA LYS A 12 -16.12 0.78 10.08
C LYS A 12 -16.67 1.44 8.82
N CYS A 13 -15.95 1.34 7.70
CA CYS A 13 -16.37 1.85 6.39
C CYS A 13 -17.37 0.94 5.66
N GLY A 14 -17.55 -0.30 6.12
CA GLY A 14 -18.34 -1.31 5.45
C GLY A 14 -19.39 -1.93 6.36
N THR A 15 -20.04 -2.98 5.85
CA THR A 15 -21.07 -3.74 6.57
C THR A 15 -20.53 -5.03 7.16
N ILE A 16 -19.32 -5.45 6.79
CA ILE A 16 -18.69 -6.68 7.25
C ILE A 16 -17.76 -6.32 8.43
N PRO A 17 -18.03 -6.80 9.65
CA PRO A 17 -17.15 -6.52 10.77
C PRO A 17 -15.78 -7.17 10.55
N CYS A 18 -14.73 -6.40 10.83
CA CYS A 18 -13.38 -6.91 11.01
C CYS A 18 -12.84 -6.33 12.30
N ASP A 19 -12.50 -7.21 13.23
CA ASP A 19 -11.67 -6.82 14.36
C ASP A 19 -10.20 -6.82 13.90
N TRP A 20 -9.58 -5.64 13.95
CA TRP A 20 -8.24 -5.42 13.41
C TRP A 20 -7.14 -6.06 14.27
N GLU A 21 -7.49 -6.57 15.47
CA GLU A 21 -6.64 -7.41 16.33
C GLU A 21 -6.49 -8.85 15.79
N GLY A 22 -6.58 -9.04 14.47
CA GLY A 22 -6.34 -10.30 13.78
C GLY A 22 -7.61 -11.13 13.49
N GLY A 23 -8.78 -10.71 13.98
CA GLY A 23 -10.02 -11.48 13.91
C GLY A 23 -10.59 -11.70 12.50
N CYS A 24 -10.16 -10.93 11.49
CA CYS A 24 -10.63 -11.09 10.12
C CYS A 24 -9.61 -11.67 9.14
N THR A 25 -8.36 -11.92 9.56
CA THR A 25 -7.26 -12.31 8.66
C THR A 25 -7.59 -13.51 7.77
N GLU A 26 -8.22 -14.54 8.34
CA GLU A 26 -8.57 -15.75 7.59
C GLU A 26 -9.68 -15.52 6.57
N GLN A 27 -10.63 -14.63 6.87
CA GLN A 27 -11.64 -14.19 5.91
C GLN A 27 -11.00 -13.41 4.76
N LEU A 28 -9.99 -12.58 5.06
CA LEU A 28 -9.31 -11.76 4.05
C LEU A 28 -8.45 -12.57 3.08
N LYS A 29 -7.88 -13.70 3.53
CA LYS A 29 -7.12 -14.64 2.67
C LYS A 29 -7.95 -15.28 1.56
N GLN A 30 -9.28 -15.23 1.65
CA GLN A 30 -10.18 -15.79 0.63
C GLN A 30 -10.29 -14.91 -0.62
N TYR A 31 -9.74 -13.69 -0.58
CA TYR A 31 -9.86 -12.72 -1.66
C TYR A 31 -8.60 -12.64 -2.51
N LYS A 32 -8.77 -12.59 -3.83
CA LYS A 32 -7.66 -12.47 -4.78
C LYS A 32 -7.04 -11.07 -4.78
N PHE A 33 -7.86 -10.06 -4.54
CA PHE A 33 -7.41 -8.66 -4.58
C PHE A 33 -7.74 -7.92 -3.30
N TYR A 34 -6.81 -7.08 -2.88
CA TYR A 34 -6.91 -6.22 -1.71
C TYR A 34 -6.74 -4.75 -2.12
N PHE A 35 -7.69 -3.88 -1.79
CA PHE A 35 -7.53 -2.44 -2.00
C PHE A 35 -6.63 -1.84 -0.91
N ALA A 36 -5.34 -1.68 -1.21
CA ALA A 36 -4.35 -1.03 -0.35
C ALA A 36 -4.27 0.48 -0.69
N LEU A 37 -5.34 1.20 -0.33
CA LEU A 37 -5.47 2.64 -0.58
C LEU A 37 -4.96 3.42 0.64
N GLU A 38 -4.04 4.34 0.40
CA GLU A 38 -3.58 5.27 1.42
C GLU A 38 -4.59 6.40 1.65
N ASN A 39 -4.48 7.00 2.83
CA ASN A 39 -5.37 8.09 3.23
C ASN A 39 -5.11 9.38 2.45
N SER A 40 -3.98 9.50 1.78
CA SER A 40 -3.57 10.67 1.00
C SER A 40 -2.56 10.29 -0.07
N GLN A 41 -2.49 11.08 -1.14
CA GLN A 41 -1.54 10.86 -2.22
C GLN A 41 -0.25 11.63 -1.96
N CYS A 42 0.73 11.02 -1.30
CA CYS A 42 2.02 11.66 -0.95
C CYS A 42 3.18 10.87 -1.54
N ASP A 43 4.29 11.54 -1.88
CA ASP A 43 5.48 10.85 -2.40
C ASP A 43 6.01 9.84 -1.37
N GLY A 44 6.26 8.60 -1.81
CA GLY A 44 6.80 7.54 -0.95
C GLY A 44 5.87 7.03 0.16
N TYR A 45 4.62 7.51 0.28
CA TYR A 45 3.69 7.02 1.31
C TYR A 45 3.12 5.66 0.93
N ILE A 46 3.74 4.59 1.45
CA ILE A 46 3.36 3.19 1.28
C ILE A 46 3.37 2.54 2.67
N SER A 47 2.20 2.15 3.15
CA SER A 47 1.98 1.72 4.53
C SER A 47 1.85 0.20 4.70
N GLU A 48 1.47 -0.25 5.89
CA GLU A 48 1.15 -1.63 6.22
C GLU A 48 0.11 -2.25 5.29
N LYS A 49 -0.80 -1.47 4.70
CA LYS A 49 -1.86 -1.95 3.80
C LYS A 49 -1.28 -2.71 2.62
N PHE A 50 -0.24 -2.15 2.01
CA PHE A 50 0.44 -2.75 0.86
C PHE A 50 1.13 -4.06 1.25
N TRP A 51 1.87 -4.03 2.35
CA TRP A 51 2.66 -5.18 2.81
C TRP A 51 1.78 -6.32 3.34
N ASN A 52 0.72 -6.00 4.09
CA ASN A 52 -0.24 -6.97 4.59
C ASN A 52 -0.95 -7.71 3.44
N ALA A 53 -1.30 -7.02 2.34
CA ALA A 53 -1.84 -7.67 1.16
C ALA A 53 -0.92 -8.76 0.62
N LEU A 54 0.37 -8.44 0.46
CA LEU A 54 1.36 -9.37 -0.09
C LEU A 54 1.73 -10.50 0.88
N SER A 55 1.82 -10.25 2.19
CA SER A 55 2.38 -11.22 3.13
C SER A 55 1.35 -11.89 4.05
N ARG A 56 0.32 -11.16 4.51
CA ARG A 56 -0.69 -11.71 5.44
C ARG A 56 -1.88 -12.32 4.72
N TYR A 57 -2.30 -11.70 3.62
CA TYR A 57 -3.52 -12.08 2.91
C TYR A 57 -3.27 -12.85 1.61
N ASP A 58 -2.01 -12.95 1.18
CA ASP A 58 -1.59 -13.55 -0.10
C ASP A 58 -2.37 -13.03 -1.32
N ALA A 59 -2.85 -11.79 -1.24
CA ALA A 59 -3.63 -11.13 -2.27
C ALA A 59 -2.76 -10.21 -3.14
N VAL A 60 -3.23 -9.90 -4.34
CA VAL A 60 -2.62 -8.87 -5.20
C VAL A 60 -3.13 -7.49 -4.77
N PRO A 61 -2.27 -6.59 -4.25
CA PRO A 61 -2.70 -5.25 -3.85
C PRO A 61 -3.04 -4.37 -5.05
N ILE A 62 -4.21 -3.72 -4.95
CA ILE A 62 -4.61 -2.60 -5.80
C ILE A 62 -4.31 -1.32 -5.03
N VAL A 63 -3.36 -0.53 -5.54
CA VAL A 63 -2.73 0.55 -4.76
C VAL A 63 -3.07 1.94 -5.27
N TRP A 64 -3.17 2.88 -4.32
CA TRP A 64 -3.26 4.31 -4.53
C TRP A 64 -2.68 5.02 -3.31
N GLY A 65 -1.87 6.06 -3.50
CA GLY A 65 -1.14 6.72 -2.42
C GLY A 65 0.16 7.31 -2.95
N ALA A 66 1.26 6.57 -2.84
CA ALA A 66 2.51 6.96 -3.49
C ALA A 66 2.43 7.01 -5.02
N ARG A 67 3.44 7.62 -5.66
CA ARG A 67 3.51 7.64 -7.13
C ARG A 67 3.96 6.28 -7.66
N PRO A 68 3.65 5.92 -8.92
CA PRO A 68 4.10 4.65 -9.50
C PRO A 68 5.62 4.41 -9.42
N LYS A 69 6.41 5.49 -9.50
CA LYS A 69 7.88 5.43 -9.36
C LYS A 69 8.34 4.94 -7.98
N ASP A 70 7.57 5.24 -6.93
CA ASP A 70 7.92 4.92 -5.55
C ASP A 70 7.64 3.45 -5.28
N TYR A 71 6.49 2.93 -5.75
CA TYR A 71 6.22 1.50 -5.71
C TYR A 71 7.25 0.70 -6.53
N LYS A 72 7.62 1.17 -7.72
CA LYS A 72 8.64 0.49 -8.56
C LYS A 72 10.00 0.36 -7.88
N LEU A 73 10.32 1.27 -6.94
CA LEU A 73 11.60 1.25 -6.22
C LEU A 73 11.65 0.13 -5.16
N ILE A 74 10.52 -0.20 -4.53
CA ILE A 74 10.49 -1.06 -3.33
C ILE A 74 9.71 -2.35 -3.51
N ALA A 75 8.75 -2.39 -4.43
CA ALA A 75 7.89 -3.55 -4.63
C ALA A 75 8.56 -4.55 -5.58
N PRO A 76 8.37 -5.86 -5.36
CA PRO A 76 8.75 -6.86 -6.34
C PRO A 76 8.09 -6.58 -7.70
N ASN A 77 8.77 -6.88 -8.80
CA ASN A 77 8.22 -6.64 -10.13
C ASN A 77 6.92 -7.42 -10.32
N GLN A 78 5.93 -6.79 -10.97
CA GLN A 78 4.61 -7.38 -11.23
C GLN A 78 3.91 -7.93 -9.96
N SER A 79 4.05 -7.28 -8.81
CA SER A 79 3.39 -7.72 -7.57
C SER A 79 2.12 -6.95 -7.21
N TYR A 80 1.76 -5.89 -7.95
CA TYR A 80 0.68 -4.97 -7.59
C TYR A 80 0.04 -4.31 -8.80
N ILE A 81 -1.15 -3.72 -8.59
CA ILE A 81 -1.90 -3.00 -9.61
C ILE A 81 -2.06 -1.55 -9.18
N HIS A 82 -1.40 -0.62 -9.86
CA HIS A 82 -1.53 0.80 -9.56
C HIS A 82 -2.76 1.41 -10.22
N VAL A 83 -3.63 2.08 -9.46
CA VAL A 83 -4.90 2.66 -9.96
C VAL A 83 -4.66 3.66 -11.10
N SER A 84 -3.60 4.47 -11.03
CA SER A 84 -3.29 5.49 -12.05
C SER A 84 -2.88 4.94 -13.41
N ASN A 85 -2.63 3.64 -13.55
CA ASN A 85 -2.28 3.04 -14.84
C ASN A 85 -3.50 2.87 -15.77
N TYR A 86 -4.70 3.17 -15.26
CA TYR A 86 -5.96 2.98 -15.98
C TYR A 86 -6.64 4.33 -16.22
N LYS A 87 -7.19 4.50 -17.43
CA LYS A 87 -7.87 5.74 -17.84
C LYS A 87 -9.16 6.02 -17.06
N SER A 88 -9.73 5.01 -16.41
CA SER A 88 -10.96 5.13 -15.60
C SER A 88 -11.10 3.97 -14.61
N ILE A 89 -11.93 4.16 -13.58
CA ILE A 89 -12.32 3.10 -12.64
C ILE A 89 -13.03 1.94 -13.37
N LYS A 90 -13.79 2.21 -14.44
CA LYS A 90 -14.42 1.17 -15.27
C LYS A 90 -13.39 0.31 -16.00
N SER A 91 -12.31 0.91 -16.53
CA SER A 91 -11.23 0.14 -17.16
C SER A 91 -10.42 -0.66 -16.15
N LEU A 92 -10.20 -0.12 -14.95
CA LEU A 92 -9.57 -0.86 -13.84
C LEU A 92 -10.43 -2.06 -13.42
N GLY A 93 -11.74 -1.87 -13.23
CA GLY A 93 -12.66 -2.96 -12.89
C GLY A 93 -12.66 -4.09 -13.93
N ARG A 94 -12.70 -3.75 -15.22
CA ARG A 94 -12.57 -4.74 -16.30
C ARG A 94 -11.25 -5.50 -16.25
N PHE A 95 -10.15 -4.80 -15.98
CA PHE A 95 -8.84 -5.43 -15.85
C PHE A 95 -8.83 -6.43 -14.68
N ILE A 96 -9.32 -6.02 -13.51
CA ILE A 96 -9.37 -6.87 -12.30
C ILE A 96 -10.18 -8.14 -12.58
N MET A 97 -11.37 -8.02 -13.18
CA MET A 97 -12.21 -9.18 -13.52
C MET A 97 -11.50 -10.12 -14.50
N ASN A 98 -10.88 -9.58 -15.55
CA ASN A 98 -10.17 -10.39 -16.54
C ASN A 98 -8.98 -11.11 -15.90
N LEU A 99 -8.18 -10.41 -15.09
CA LEU A 99 -7.04 -10.98 -14.39
C LEU A 99 -7.47 -12.07 -13.40
N GLY A 100 -8.49 -11.81 -12.58
CA GLY A 100 -9.01 -12.76 -11.59
C GLY A 100 -9.68 -13.99 -12.20
N SER A 101 -10.20 -13.89 -13.43
CA SER A 101 -10.85 -14.98 -14.16
C SER A 101 -9.88 -16.00 -14.77
N LYS A 102 -8.60 -15.62 -14.93
CA LYS A 102 -7.56 -16.46 -15.54
C LYS A 102 -6.48 -16.77 -14.52
N GLU A 103 -6.46 -18.02 -14.07
CA GLU A 103 -5.54 -18.46 -13.02
C GLU A 103 -4.06 -18.29 -13.40
N SER A 104 -3.69 -18.54 -14.65
CA SER A 104 -2.32 -18.30 -15.14
C SER A 104 -1.89 -16.83 -15.03
N ASP A 105 -2.78 -15.92 -15.42
CA ASP A 105 -2.51 -14.49 -15.44
C ASP A 105 -2.45 -13.96 -14.01
N TYR A 106 -3.38 -14.38 -13.15
CA TYR A 106 -3.37 -14.06 -11.73
C TYR A 106 -2.09 -14.56 -11.05
N ASN A 107 -1.73 -15.83 -11.24
CA ASN A 107 -0.54 -16.44 -10.64
C ASN A 107 0.77 -15.80 -11.12
N SER A 108 0.78 -15.14 -12.28
CA SER A 108 1.94 -14.35 -12.71
C SER A 108 2.29 -13.24 -11.70
N TYR A 109 1.29 -12.66 -11.01
CA TYR A 109 1.50 -11.62 -9.99
C TYR A 109 2.10 -12.14 -8.68
N HIS A 110 2.21 -13.46 -8.52
CA HIS A 110 2.87 -14.10 -7.37
C HIS A 110 4.23 -14.71 -7.73
N SER A 111 4.69 -14.58 -8.98
CA SER A 111 5.95 -15.20 -9.43
C SER A 111 7.18 -14.69 -8.67
N TRP A 112 7.15 -13.46 -8.17
CA TRP A 112 8.22 -12.87 -7.36
C TRP A 112 8.52 -13.66 -6.07
N ARG A 113 7.55 -14.45 -5.57
CA ARG A 113 7.73 -15.29 -4.38
C ARG A 113 8.75 -16.42 -4.59
N LYS A 114 9.06 -16.76 -5.86
CA LYS A 114 10.08 -17.76 -6.20
C LYS A 114 11.50 -17.23 -5.97
N THR A 115 11.68 -15.91 -5.93
CA THR A 115 12.99 -15.24 -5.84
C THR A 115 13.21 -14.53 -4.51
N GLY A 116 12.20 -14.50 -3.62
CA GLY A 116 12.30 -13.82 -2.33
C GLY A 116 11.02 -13.94 -1.52
N SER A 117 11.06 -13.48 -0.27
CA SER A 117 9.92 -13.45 0.64
C SER A 117 9.80 -12.09 1.32
N ILE A 118 8.59 -11.75 1.76
CA ILE A 118 8.33 -10.58 2.60
C ILE A 118 8.11 -11.13 4.01
N GLN A 119 8.96 -10.70 4.94
CA GLN A 119 8.80 -11.03 6.36
C GLN A 119 8.23 -9.82 7.09
N LEU A 120 7.06 -10.01 7.70
CA LEU A 120 6.55 -9.04 8.67
C LEU A 120 7.11 -9.38 10.03
N LEU A 121 7.85 -8.43 10.60
CA LEU A 121 8.36 -8.57 11.96
C LEU A 121 7.31 -7.98 12.91
N PRO A 122 6.74 -8.79 13.82
CA PRO A 122 5.67 -8.36 14.71
C PRO A 122 6.19 -7.40 15.80
N ASP A 123 7.48 -7.45 16.09
CA ASP A 123 8.13 -6.62 17.09
C ASP A 123 9.38 -5.95 16.50
N TRP A 124 9.42 -4.62 16.54
CA TRP A 124 10.56 -3.83 16.10
C TRP A 124 11.80 -4.12 16.97
N SER A 125 11.62 -4.55 18.22
CA SER A 125 12.73 -4.94 19.12
C SER A 125 13.39 -6.25 18.70
N THR A 126 12.70 -7.05 17.89
CA THR A 126 13.24 -8.29 17.29
C THR A 126 13.84 -8.07 15.92
N LEU A 127 13.87 -6.82 15.42
CA LEU A 127 14.71 -6.48 14.28
C LEU A 127 16.12 -6.94 14.63
N PRO A 128 16.74 -7.82 13.82
CA PRO A 128 18.12 -8.17 14.05
C PRO A 128 18.91 -6.87 14.14
N ALA A 129 19.73 -6.72 15.18
CA ALA A 129 20.74 -5.67 15.25
C ALA A 129 21.85 -6.00 14.22
N ASP A 130 21.43 -6.14 12.97
CA ASP A 130 22.27 -6.41 11.84
C ASP A 130 22.75 -5.08 11.23
N ASP A 131 23.64 -5.21 10.26
CA ASP A 131 24.21 -4.08 9.55
C ASP A 131 23.14 -3.19 8.89
N HIS A 132 21.93 -3.70 8.60
CA HIS A 132 20.87 -2.92 7.97
C HIS A 132 20.22 -1.93 8.93
N VAL A 133 19.93 -2.32 10.16
CA VAL A 133 19.39 -1.40 11.18
C VAL A 133 20.44 -0.36 11.53
N CYS A 134 21.69 -0.76 11.76
CA CYS A 134 22.80 0.15 12.03
C CYS A 134 23.06 1.11 10.86
N ALA A 135 23.05 0.63 9.61
CA ALA A 135 23.19 1.48 8.42
C ALA A 135 22.03 2.45 8.28
N THR A 136 20.80 2.02 8.59
CA THR A 136 19.61 2.88 8.56
C THR A 136 19.71 3.98 9.62
N ALA A 137 20.08 3.63 10.85
CA ALA A 137 20.25 4.56 11.95
C ALA A 137 21.37 5.58 11.69
N LYS A 138 22.54 5.10 11.23
CA LYS A 138 23.68 5.96 10.84
C LYS A 138 23.26 6.94 9.75
N ARG A 139 22.59 6.43 8.71
CA ARG A 139 22.13 7.27 7.61
C ARG A 139 21.07 8.28 8.04
N TYR A 140 20.14 7.88 8.91
CA TYR A 140 19.16 8.80 9.49
C TYR A 140 19.88 9.93 10.25
N HIS A 141 20.87 9.60 11.06
CA HIS A 141 21.66 10.60 11.78
C HIS A 141 22.38 11.57 10.82
N GLU A 142 23.04 11.06 9.79
CA GLU A 142 23.70 11.87 8.74
C GLU A 142 22.71 12.79 8.00
N ASP A 143 21.52 12.28 7.63
CA ASP A 143 20.49 13.08 6.97
C ASP A 143 19.96 14.18 7.93
N MET A 144 19.79 13.91 9.22
CA MET A 144 19.37 14.92 10.21
C MET A 144 20.41 16.03 10.41
N GLU A 145 21.70 15.70 10.47
CA GLU A 145 22.78 16.70 10.52
C GLU A 145 22.82 17.56 9.24
N ASN A 146 22.65 16.93 8.08
CA ASN A 146 22.59 17.63 6.80
C ASN A 146 21.38 18.59 6.72
N LEU A 147 20.21 18.18 7.21
CA LEU A 147 19.04 19.06 7.30
C LEU A 147 19.30 20.28 8.18
N ALA A 148 19.90 20.08 9.37
CA ALA A 148 20.27 21.18 10.26
C ALA A 148 21.25 22.16 9.60
N ALA A 149 22.15 21.64 8.76
CA ALA A 149 23.11 22.44 8.00
C ALA A 149 22.55 22.98 6.66
N LYS A 150 21.25 22.80 6.36
CA LYS A 150 20.60 23.17 5.09
C LYS A 150 21.29 22.57 3.85
N LYS A 151 21.86 21.37 3.99
CA LYS A 151 22.49 20.61 2.92
C LYS A 151 21.49 19.64 2.28
N LYS A 152 21.78 19.21 1.06
CA LYS A 152 20.98 18.21 0.35
C LYS A 152 21.08 16.85 1.06
N THR A 153 19.95 16.28 1.42
CA THR A 153 19.86 14.92 1.97
C THR A 153 19.65 13.88 0.88
N LYS A 154 19.96 12.62 1.21
CA LYS A 154 19.71 11.50 0.30
C LYS A 154 18.24 11.07 0.35
N PHE A 155 17.58 11.25 1.49
CA PHE A 155 16.13 11.05 1.65
C PHE A 155 15.40 12.35 1.97
N ARG A 156 14.12 12.42 1.62
CA ARG A 156 13.26 13.56 1.95
C ARG A 156 13.01 13.63 3.44
N ASN A 157 12.84 14.84 3.95
CA ASN A 157 12.39 15.02 5.33
C ASN A 157 10.90 14.69 5.37
N VAL A 158 10.53 13.55 5.95
CA VAL A 158 9.11 13.14 6.05
C VAL A 158 8.28 14.07 6.92
N ASN A 159 8.92 14.92 7.74
CA ASN A 159 8.27 15.97 8.53
C ASN A 159 8.54 17.37 7.96
N GLY A 160 9.15 17.46 6.77
CA GLY A 160 9.50 18.72 6.11
C GLY A 160 8.43 19.17 5.12
N GLU A 161 8.48 20.46 4.77
CA GLU A 161 7.63 21.05 3.74
C GLU A 161 7.78 20.31 2.40
N ASP A 162 8.97 19.79 2.08
CA ASP A 162 9.26 19.05 0.85
C ASP A 162 8.43 17.76 0.69
N TRP A 163 8.10 17.08 1.80
CA TRP A 163 7.20 15.93 1.77
C TRP A 163 5.74 16.35 1.85
N LEU A 164 5.39 17.29 2.75
CA LEU A 164 4.01 17.75 2.91
C LEU A 164 3.45 18.41 1.64
N GLU A 165 4.25 19.19 0.91
CA GLU A 165 3.85 19.79 -0.37
C GLU A 165 3.67 18.75 -1.49
N SER A 166 4.27 17.57 -1.33
CA SER A 166 4.05 16.45 -2.26
C SER A 166 2.66 15.83 -2.08
N CYS A 167 2.05 16.01 -0.91
CA CYS A 167 0.76 15.45 -0.56
C CYS A 167 -0.39 16.18 -1.27
N LYS A 168 -1.13 15.43 -2.07
CA LYS A 168 -2.44 15.86 -2.55
C LYS A 168 -3.51 15.24 -1.65
N VAL A 169 -4.06 16.07 -0.77
CA VAL A 169 -5.38 15.83 -0.19
C VAL A 169 -6.39 16.19 -1.29
N GLY A 170 -7.31 15.30 -1.65
CA GLY A 170 -8.17 15.48 -2.81
C GLY A 170 -8.90 16.83 -2.82
N ARG A 171 -8.59 17.72 -3.79
CA ARG A 171 -9.25 19.03 -3.93
C ARG A 171 -10.76 18.95 -4.22
N ASP A 172 -11.26 17.78 -4.62
CA ASP A 172 -12.70 17.53 -4.82
C ASP A 172 -13.43 17.00 -3.56
N GLN A 173 -12.75 16.92 -2.40
CA GLN A 173 -13.35 16.46 -1.13
C GLN A 173 -13.70 17.64 -0.18
N VAL A 174 -13.47 18.89 -0.59
CA VAL A 174 -13.75 20.07 0.26
C VAL A 174 -15.26 20.34 0.42
N GLU A 175 -16.13 19.87 -0.47
CA GLU A 175 -17.58 20.16 -0.41
C GLU A 175 -18.46 19.05 0.18
N ARG A 176 -17.92 17.87 0.53
CA ARG A 176 -18.72 16.86 1.24
C ARG A 176 -17.90 16.32 2.39
N ARG A 177 -18.30 16.72 3.60
CA ARG A 177 -17.93 16.08 4.87
C ARG A 177 -18.23 14.59 4.79
N LEU A 178 -17.33 13.81 4.20
CA LEU A 178 -17.21 12.41 4.54
C LEU A 178 -16.17 12.39 5.66
N PRO A 179 -16.56 12.08 6.91
CA PRO A 179 -15.57 11.77 7.93
C PRO A 179 -14.75 10.61 7.36
N ILE A 180 -13.46 10.85 7.09
CA ILE A 180 -12.55 9.87 6.51
C ILE A 180 -12.30 8.83 7.60
N PRO A 181 -12.88 7.63 7.54
CA PRO A 181 -12.62 6.64 8.56
C PRO A 181 -11.30 5.96 8.18
N GLU A 182 -10.46 5.73 9.18
CA GLU A 182 -9.33 4.83 9.06
C GLU A 182 -9.77 3.55 8.34
N THR A 183 -9.04 3.19 7.26
CA THR A 183 -9.14 1.95 6.49
C THR A 183 -10.31 1.82 5.50
N GLN A 184 -10.05 2.15 4.23
CA GLN A 184 -10.85 1.63 3.11
C GLN A 184 -10.23 0.31 2.65
N ALA A 185 -10.67 -0.81 3.22
CA ALA A 185 -10.33 -2.12 2.70
C ALA A 185 -11.52 -2.67 1.92
N GLY A 186 -11.45 -2.54 0.59
CA GLY A 186 -12.28 -3.29 -0.34
C GLY A 186 -11.60 -4.59 -0.71
N TYR A 187 -12.37 -5.64 -0.95
CA TYR A 187 -11.86 -6.96 -1.31
C TYR A 187 -12.68 -7.53 -2.47
N VAL A 188 -12.01 -8.17 -3.43
CA VAL A 188 -12.65 -8.76 -4.62
C VAL A 188 -12.35 -10.25 -4.63
N LYS A 189 -13.40 -11.06 -4.66
CA LYS A 189 -13.31 -12.52 -4.76
C LYS A 189 -12.82 -12.94 -6.15
#